data_AF-A0A7C3N4T0-F1
#
_entry.id   AF-A0A7C3N4T0-F1
#
_cell.length_a   1.000
_cell.length_b   1.000
_cell.length_c   1.000
_cell.angle_alpha   90.00
_cell.angle_beta   90.00
_cell.angle_gamma   90.00
#
_symmetry.space_group_name_H-M   'P 1'
#
loop_
_entity.id
_entity.type
_entity.pdbx_description
1 polymer ?
#
loop_
_entity_poly.entity_id
_entity_poly.type
_entity_poly.pdbx_seq_one_letter_code
_entity_poly.pdbx_strand_id
1 'polypeptide(L)' 'MDERQLLSRITVNPKIFGGKPIIRRLRIKVESILALLEQGVTPEEILSDYPDLEPEDIRACLAYVRR' A
#
# COMPACT_ATOMS: atom_id res chain seq x y z
N MET A 1 -3.62 2.48 16.45
CA MET A 1 -2.64 2.94 15.45
C MET A 1 -3.13 4.25 14.90
N ASP A 2 -2.27 5.26 14.88
CA ASP A 2 -2.62 6.59 14.39
C ASP A 2 -2.59 6.60 12.85
N GLU A 3 -3.55 7.26 12.20
CA GLU A 3 -3.61 7.33 10.74
C GLU A 3 -2.34 7.95 10.14
N ARG A 4 -1.69 8.89 10.86
CA ARG A 4 -0.44 9.50 10.42
C ARG A 4 0.70 8.49 10.34
N GLN A 5 0.73 7.51 11.25
CA GLN A 5 1.73 6.44 11.22
C GLN A 5 1.53 5.51 10.02
N LEU A 6 0.26 5.22 9.68
CA LEU A 6 -0.07 4.45 8.47
C LEU A 6 0.35 5.22 7.21
N LEU A 7 -0.01 6.50 7.10
CA LEU A 7 0.36 7.32 5.95
C LEU A 7 1.89 7.46 5.78
N SER A 8 2.66 7.44 6.88
CA SER A 8 4.14 7.43 6.82
C SER A 8 4.71 6.18 6.15
N ARG A 9 3.93 5.10 6.02
CA ARG A 9 4.31 3.89 5.27
C ARG A 9 4.11 4.06 3.77
N ILE A 10 3.42 5.10 3.30
CA ILE A 10 3.30 5.39 1.87
C ILE A 10 4.33 6.44 1.48
N THR A 11 5.15 6.11 0.49
CA THR A 11 6.16 7.01 -0.06
C THR A 11 5.69 7.50 -1.42
N VAL A 12 5.70 8.82 -1.61
CA VAL A 12 5.46 9.45 -2.91
C VAL A 12 6.77 10.07 -3.34
N ASN A 13 7.36 9.54 -4.42
CA ASN A 13 8.60 10.08 -4.96
C ASN A 13 8.41 10.42 -6.44
N PRO A 14 8.47 11.70 -6.86
CA PRO A 14 8.30 12.10 -8.26
C PRO A 14 9.32 11.45 -9.20
N LYS A 15 10.48 11.01 -8.69
CA LYS A 15 11.51 10.32 -9.46
C LYS A 15 11.25 8.81 -9.63
N ILE A 16 10.28 8.25 -8.89
CA ILE A 16 9.96 6.81 -8.90
C ILE A 16 8.53 6.65 -9.43
N PHE A 17 8.35 5.82 -10.47
CA PHE A 17 7.05 5.61 -11.12
C PHE A 17 6.30 6.91 -11.51
N GLY A 18 7.04 7.99 -11.82
CA GLY A 18 6.45 9.28 -12.21
C GLY A 18 5.66 9.97 -11.10
N GLY A 19 5.97 9.70 -9.82
CA GLY A 19 5.25 10.29 -8.68
C GLY A 19 4.08 9.49 -8.17
N LYS A 20 3.89 8.25 -8.65
CA LYS A 20 2.86 7.37 -8.10
C LYS A 20 3.18 6.97 -6.64
N PRO A 21 2.17 6.90 -5.76
CA PRO A 21 2.35 6.44 -4.39
C PRO A 21 2.74 4.97 -4.36
N ILE A 22 3.82 4.67 -3.63
CA ILE A 22 4.36 3.33 -3.43
C ILE A 22 4.41 2.98 -1.95
N ILE A 23 4.31 1.70 -1.62
CA ILE A 23 4.47 1.21 -0.25
C ILE A 23 5.94 1.35 0.17
N ARG A 24 6.20 1.71 1.42
CA ARG A 24 7.54 1.99 1.96
C ARG A 24 8.53 0.88 1.60
N ARG A 25 9.65 1.26 1.00
CA ARG A 25 10.74 0.32 0.64
C ARG A 25 10.33 -0.80 -0.33
N LEU A 26 9.08 -0.82 -0.79
CA LEU A 26 8.56 -1.78 -1.75
C LEU A 26 8.28 -1.06 -3.06
N ARG A 27 8.63 -1.68 -4.18
CA ARG A 27 8.29 -1.15 -5.52
C ARG A 27 6.86 -1.51 -5.93
N ILE A 28 5.96 -1.55 -4.95
CA ILE A 28 4.55 -1.92 -5.11
C ILE A 28 3.73 -0.63 -5.02
N LYS A 29 2.87 -0.42 -6.01
CA LYS A 29 2.00 0.76 -6.07
C LYS A 29 0.81 0.56 -5.14
N VAL A 30 0.39 1.63 -4.50
CA VAL A 30 -0.85 1.64 -3.70
C VAL A 30 -2.05 1.22 -4.56
N GLU A 31 -2.11 1.73 -5.80
CA GLU A 31 -3.14 1.37 -6.79
C GLU A 31 -3.22 -0.16 -7.05
N SER A 32 -2.07 -0.86 -7.04
CA SER A 32 -2.05 -2.31 -7.30
C SER A 32 -2.68 -3.11 -6.17
N ILE A 33 -2.41 -2.74 -4.91
CA ILE A 33 -3.03 -3.39 -3.75
C ILE A 33 -4.53 -3.09 -3.71
N LEU A 34 -4.94 -1.85 -4.02
CA LEU A 34 -6.35 -1.50 -4.09
C LEU A 34 -7.08 -2.28 -5.17
N ALA A 35 -6.49 -2.43 -6.36
CA ALA A 35 -7.08 -3.22 -7.44
C ALA A 35 -7.28 -4.69 -7.05
N LEU A 36 -6.33 -5.29 -6.31
CA LEU A 36 -6.49 -6.66 -5.78
C LEU A 36 -7.63 -6.75 -4.78
N LEU A 37 -7.74 -5.79 -3.87
CA LEU A 37 -8.85 -5.71 -2.92
C LEU A 37 -10.19 -5.53 -3.63
N GLU A 38 -10.26 -4.72 -4.70
CA GLU A 38 -11.45 -4.54 -5.53
C GLU A 38 -11.85 -5.82 -6.29
N GLN A 39 -10.88 -6.65 -6.65
CA GLN A 39 -11.12 -7.97 -7.25
C GLN A 39 -11.62 -9.01 -6.23
N GLY A 40 -11.70 -8.66 -4.94
CA GLY A 40 -12.10 -9.56 -3.87
C GLY A 40 -10.98 -10.41 -3.31
N VAL A 41 -9.72 -10.13 -3.67
CA VAL A 41 -8.56 -10.80 -3.06
C VAL A 41 -8.46 -10.37 -1.60
N THR A 42 -8.30 -11.35 -0.70
CA THR A 42 -8.23 -11.05 0.74
C THR A 42 -6.86 -10.47 1.11
N PRO A 43 -6.78 -9.67 2.19
CA PRO A 43 -5.49 -9.19 2.69
C PRO A 43 -4.50 -10.33 3.00
N GLU A 44 -5.00 -11.48 3.43
CA GLU A 44 -4.18 -12.65 3.76
C GLU A 44 -3.52 -13.25 2.51
N GLU A 45 -4.25 -13.36 1.41
CA GLU A 45 -3.67 -13.81 0.13
C GLU A 45 -2.66 -12.80 -0.41
N ILE A 46 -2.95 -11.50 -0.32
CA ILE A 46 -2.00 -10.45 -0.69
C ILE A 46 -0.70 -10.57 0.13
N LEU A 47 -0.79 -10.81 1.44
CA LEU A 47 0.39 -10.99 2.29
C LEU A 47 1.15 -12.30 1.96
N SER A 48 0.45 -13.32 1.46
CA SER A 48 1.07 -14.55 1.00
C SER A 48 1.82 -14.37 -0.32
N ASP A 49 1.27 -13.62 -1.27
CA ASP A 49 1.92 -13.28 -2.54
C ASP A 49 3.07 -12.26 -2.36
N TYR A 50 2.95 -11.39 -1.37
CA TYR A 50 3.93 -10.36 -1.05
C TYR A 50 4.45 -10.52 0.40
N PRO A 51 5.42 -11.43 0.63
CA PRO A 51 5.90 -11.75 1.98
C PRO A 51 6.61 -10.58 2.68
N ASP A 52 7.08 -9.58 1.92
CA ASP A 52 7.67 -8.35 2.48
C ASP A 52 6.63 -7.31 2.92
N LEU A 53 5.36 -7.55 2.62
CA LEU A 53 4.25 -6.63 2.88
C LEU A 53 3.71 -6.90 4.27
N GLU A 54 3.43 -5.84 5.03
CA GLU A 54 2.81 -5.97 6.35
C GLU A 54 1.30 -5.71 6.27
N PRO A 55 0.48 -6.28 7.19
CA PRO A 55 -0.94 -5.94 7.28
C PRO A 55 -1.17 -4.42 7.45
N GLU A 56 -0.21 -3.74 8.09
CA GLU A 56 -0.23 -2.30 8.27
C GLU A 56 0.02 -1.52 6.97
N ASP A 57 0.73 -2.09 5.99
CA ASP A 57 0.93 -1.47 4.68
C ASP A 57 -0.38 -1.49 3.85
N ILE A 58 -1.17 -2.57 3.96
CA ILE A 58 -2.51 -2.65 3.35
C ILE A 58 -3.44 -1.60 3.98
N ARG A 59 -3.42 -1.47 5.32
CA ARG A 59 -4.18 -0.43 6.02
C ARG A 59 -3.72 0.97 5.63
N ALA A 60 -2.42 1.17 5.40
CA ALA A 60 -1.87 2.42 4.91
C ALA A 60 -2.36 2.78 3.50
N CYS A 61 -2.48 1.79 2.61
CA CYS A 61 -3.06 1.99 1.28
C CYS A 61 -4.51 2.51 1.37
N LEU A 62 -5.32 1.89 2.24
CA LEU A 62 -6.71 2.31 2.47
C LEU A 62 -6.81 3.70 3.14
N ALA A 63 -5.93 4.00 4.09
CA ALA A 63 -5.86 5.32 4.72
C ALA A 63 -5.46 6.42 3.71
N TYR A 64 -4.53 6.10 2.80
CA TYR A 64 -4.03 7.05 1.80
C TYR A 64 -5.11 7.51 0.82
N VAL A 65 -6.03 6.62 0.40
CA VAL A 65 -7.12 6.99 -0.50
C VAL A 65 -8.31 7.67 0.19
N ARG A 66 -8.40 7.55 1.52
CA ARG A 66 -9.44 8.23 2.32
C ARG A 66 -9.06 9.66 2.69
N ARG A 67 -7.76 9.99 2.62
CA ARG A 67 -7.21 11.33 2.88
C ARG A 67 -7.45 12.26 1.70
#